data_AF-A0AAU2GRF5-F1
#
_entry.id   AF-A0AAU2GRF5-F1
#
_cell.length_a   1.000
_cell.length_b   1.000
_cell.length_c   1.000
_cell.angle_alpha   90.00
_cell.angle_beta   90.00
_cell.angle_gamma   90.00
#
_symmetry.space_group_name_H-M   'P 1'
#
loop_
_entity.id
_entity.type
_entity.pdbx_description
1 polymer ?
#
loop_
_entity_poly.entity_id
_entity_poly.type
_entity_poly.pdbx_seq_one_letter_code
_entity_poly.pdbx_strand_id
1 'polypeptide(L)' 'MTYAQPPVELPLRTAPDPVPAAGCGVCAALAVQRREASLRGDHSMASDCNVELRNHPHTREAA' A
#
# COMPACT_ATOMS: atom_id res chain seq x y z
N MET A 1 -13.87 -4.78 32.35
CA MET A 1 -14.89 -4.73 31.28
C MET A 1 -14.87 -6.07 30.58
N THR A 2 -15.94 -6.86 30.68
CA THR A 2 -16.04 -8.17 30.01
C THR A 2 -17.06 -8.00 28.90
N TYR A 3 -16.62 -8.06 27.64
CA TYR A 3 -17.51 -7.96 26.50
C TYR A 3 -18.34 -9.25 26.38
N ALA A 4 -19.63 -9.12 26.11
CA ALA A 4 -20.59 -10.23 26.08
C ALA A 4 -20.46 -11.16 24.86
N GLN A 5 -19.61 -10.80 23.90
CA GLN A 5 -19.47 -11.48 22.62
C GLN A 5 -18.00 -11.82 22.35
N PRO A 6 -17.72 -13.00 21.77
CA PRO A 6 -16.36 -13.40 21.42
C PRO A 6 -15.76 -12.44 20.38
N PRO A 7 -14.42 -12.26 20.34
CA PRO A 7 -13.77 -11.45 19.32
C PRO A 7 -14.12 -11.91 17.91
N VAL A 8 -14.30 -10.96 17.00
CA VAL A 8 -14.45 -11.26 15.58
C VAL A 8 -13.07 -11.58 15.01
N GLU A 9 -12.91 -12.80 14.52
CA GLU A 9 -11.71 -13.26 13.83
C GLU A 9 -11.71 -12.73 12.39
N LEU A 10 -10.80 -11.81 12.06
CA LEU A 10 -10.61 -11.29 10.70
C LEU A 10 -9.52 -12.08 9.98
N PRO A 11 -9.69 -12.44 8.69
CA PRO A 11 -8.64 -13.09 7.93
C PRO A 11 -7.44 -12.15 7.75
N LEU A 12 -6.25 -12.68 8.01
CA LEU A 12 -5.00 -11.97 7.75
C LEU A 12 -4.84 -11.73 6.25
N ARG A 13 -4.66 -10.46 5.86
CA ARG A 13 -4.29 -10.12 4.49
C ARG A 13 -2.79 -10.31 4.30
N THR A 14 -2.39 -11.51 3.86
CA THR A 14 -0.98 -11.86 3.55
C THR A 14 -0.58 -11.49 2.11
N ALA A 15 -1.36 -10.66 1.43
CA ALA A 15 -1.01 -10.25 0.07
C ALA A 15 0.30 -9.44 0.10
N PRO A 16 1.22 -9.68 -0.84
CA PRO A 16 2.47 -8.94 -0.89
C PRO A 16 2.22 -7.46 -1.16
N ASP A 17 3.23 -6.66 -0.83
CA ASP A 17 3.25 -5.24 -1.18
C ASP A 17 3.16 -5.05 -2.71
N PRO A 18 2.48 -3.98 -3.17
CA PRO A 18 2.38 -3.68 -4.58
C PRO A 18 3.77 -3.41 -5.19
N VAL A 19 3.95 -3.94 -6.40
CA VAL A 19 5.18 -3.81 -7.18
C VAL A 19 5.03 -2.61 -8.12
N PRO A 20 6.01 -1.69 -8.15
CA PRO A 20 5.97 -0.57 -9.08
C PRO A 20 6.05 -1.06 -10.53
N ALA A 21 5.24 -0.49 -11.43
CA ALA A 21 5.34 -0.85 -12.84
C ALA A 21 6.65 -0.33 -13.46
N ALA A 22 7.26 -1.18 -14.28
CA ALA A 22 8.45 -0.83 -15.03
C ALA A 22 8.16 0.33 -15.99
N GLY A 23 9.00 1.37 -15.97
CA GLY A 23 8.88 2.53 -16.85
C GLY A 23 7.91 3.62 -16.37
N CYS A 24 7.22 3.45 -15.23
CA CYS A 24 6.42 4.53 -14.65
C CYS A 24 7.22 5.31 -13.58
N GLY A 25 7.53 6.57 -13.87
CA GLY A 25 8.22 7.46 -12.93
C GLY A 25 7.44 7.69 -11.62
N VAL A 26 6.10 7.70 -11.69
CA VAL A 26 5.23 7.84 -10.51
C VAL A 26 5.37 6.62 -9.60
N CYS A 27 5.32 5.41 -10.15
CA CYS A 27 5.48 4.20 -9.36
C CYS A 27 6.89 4.08 -8.76
N ALA A 28 7.92 4.48 -9.49
CA ALA A 28 9.28 4.53 -8.96
C ALA A 28 9.39 5.52 -7.78
N ALA A 29 8.81 6.71 -7.91
CA ALA A 29 8.78 7.71 -6.83
C ALA A 29 8.00 7.21 -5.60
N LEU A 30 6.84 6.57 -5.79
CA LEU A 30 6.06 5.97 -4.71
C LEU A 30 6.82 4.85 -4.00
N ALA A 31 7.59 4.03 -4.73
CA ALA A 31 8.43 2.99 -4.12
C ALA A 31 9.54 3.57 -3.24
N VAL A 32 10.16 4.67 -3.65
CA VAL A 32 11.15 5.39 -2.84
C VAL A 32 10.50 6.00 -1.59
N GLN A 33 9.38 6.70 -1.75
CA GLN A 33 8.64 7.32 -0.64
C GLN A 33 8.19 6.27 0.39
N ARG A 34 7.67 5.13 -0.06
CA ARG A 34 7.30 4.01 0.81
C ARG A 34 8.48 3.51 1.64
N ARG A 35 9.65 3.36 1.00
CA ARG A 35 10.87 2.90 1.68
C ARG A 35 11.31 3.90 2.75
N GLU A 36 11.32 5.17 2.42
CA GLU A 36 11.67 6.21 3.38
C GLU A 36 10.67 6.31 4.54
N ALA A 37 9.37 6.26 4.26
CA ALA A 37 8.33 6.25 5.27
C ALA A 37 8.51 5.06 6.24
N SER A 38 8.81 3.89 5.69
CA SER A 38 9.10 2.68 6.48
C SER A 38 10.35 2.86 7.36
N LEU A 39 11.41 3.50 6.85
CA LEU A 39 12.62 3.81 7.63
C LEU A 39 12.36 4.84 8.74
N ARG A 40 11.41 5.76 8.54
CA ARG A 40 10.98 6.75 9.53
C ARG A 40 9.97 6.20 10.55
N GLY A 41 9.49 4.96 10.39
CA GLY A 41 8.43 4.38 11.20
C GLY A 41 7.03 4.93 10.88
N ASP A 42 6.89 5.67 9.78
CA ASP A 42 5.61 6.21 9.32
C ASP A 42 4.89 5.16 8.47
N HIS A 43 4.28 4.20 9.16
CA HIS A 43 3.53 3.12 8.52
C HIS A 43 2.23 3.60 7.85
N SER A 44 1.71 4.78 8.23
CA SER A 44 0.55 5.38 7.56
C SER A 44 0.92 5.79 6.14
N MET A 45 1.98 6.59 6.00
CA MET A 45 2.47 7.02 4.68
C MET A 45 2.93 5.84 3.81
N ALA A 46 3.54 4.81 4.41
CA ALA A 46 3.90 3.59 3.67
C ALA A 46 2.66 2.86 3.14
N SER A 47 1.57 2.83 3.91
CA SER A 47 0.29 2.26 3.48
C SER A 47 -0.36 3.10 2.39
N ASP A 48 -0.32 4.43 2.49
CA ASP A 48 -0.87 5.33 1.47
C ASP A 48 -0.14 5.15 0.13
N CYS A 49 1.19 5.06 0.15
CA CYS A 49 1.98 4.74 -1.05
C CYS A 49 1.59 3.39 -1.68
N ASN A 50 1.25 2.41 -0.85
CA ASN A 50 0.77 1.11 -1.32
C ASN A 50 -0.62 1.18 -1.95
N VAL A 51 -1.52 2.01 -1.43
CA VAL A 51 -2.84 2.24 -2.04
C VAL A 51 -2.68 2.93 -3.40
N GLU A 52 -1.86 3.98 -3.47
CA GLU A 52 -1.59 4.70 -4.71
C GLU A 52 -0.96 3.80 -5.77
N LEU A 53 0.02 2.96 -5.40
CA LEU A 53 0.63 1.99 -6.32
C LEU A 53 -0.38 0.97 -6.88
N ARG A 54 -1.39 0.57 -6.09
CA ARG A 54 -2.43 -0.37 -6.54
C ARG A 54 -3.45 0.30 -7.46
N ASN A 55 -3.76 1.57 -7.18
CA ASN A 55 -4.77 2.32 -7.91
C ASN A 55 -4.20 3.02 -9.16
N HIS A 56 -2.88 3.11 -9.31
CA HIS A 56 -2.27 3.78 -10.43
C HIS A 56 -2.54 3.02 -11.76
N PRO A 57 -3.22 3.64 -12.73
CA PRO A 57 -3.58 2.97 -13.97
C PRO A 57 -2.35 2.79 -14.89
N HIS A 58 -2.10 1.56 -15.32
CA HIS A 58 -0.99 1.21 -16.23
C HIS A 58 -1.42 0.80 -17.65
N THR A 59 -2.72 0.59 -17.90
CA THR A 59 -3.24 0.13 -19.19
C THR A 59 -4.15 1.19 -19.84
N ARG A 60 -3.51 1.96 -20.73
CA ARG A 60 -3.97 2.69 -21.93
C ARG A 60 -4.63 4.09 -21.85
N GLU A 61 -3.74 5.08 -22.05
CA GLU A 61 -3.76 6.25 -22.96
C GLU A 61 -4.62 7.51 -22.71
N ALA A 62 -4.01 8.62 -23.12
CA ALA A 62 -4.68 9.83 -23.60
C ALA A 62 -6.01 9.51 -24.29
N ALA A 63 -7.08 10.12 -23.76
CA ALA A 63 -8.31 10.43 -24.47
C ALA A 63 -8.72 11.84 -24.03
#